data_AF-A0A2V9FMY7-F1
#
_entry.id   AF-A0A2V9FMY7-F1
#
_cell.length_a   1.000
_cell.length_b   1.000
_cell.length_c   1.000
_cell.angle_alpha   90.00
_cell.angle_beta   90.00
_cell.angle_gamma   90.00
#
_symmetry.space_group_name_H-M   'P 1'
#
loop_
_entity.id
_entity.type
_entity.pdbx_description
1 polymer ?
#
loop_
_entity_poly.entity_id
_entity_poly.type
_entity_poly.pdbx_seq_one_letter_code
_entity_poly.pdbx_strand_id
1 'polypeptide(L)'
;MAIIKAPPKQPKAVTIQARVEESVKAQLDRYAEFIDSSPSYVITEALKLLFKRDDEFKAWLARLALHTNNGNHVKTEGGVLSKTA
;
A
#
# COMPACT_ATOMS: atom_id res chain seq x y z
N MET A 1 -12.60 39.50 18.41
CA MET A 1 -11.49 38.69 17.87
C MET A 1 -12.08 37.46 17.21
N ALA A 2 -11.83 37.23 15.92
CA ALA A 2 -12.37 36.06 15.21
C ALA A 2 -11.44 34.86 15.42
N ILE A 3 -11.97 33.78 16.01
CA ILE A 3 -11.23 32.53 16.21
C ILE A 3 -11.34 31.73 14.91
N ILE A 4 -10.25 31.70 14.15
CA ILE A 4 -10.15 30.87 12.94
C ILE A 4 -9.96 29.42 13.39
N LYS A 5 -10.91 28.55 13.07
CA LYS A 5 -10.80 27.11 13.36
C LYS A 5 -9.63 26.53 12.57
N ALA A 6 -8.82 25.69 13.22
CA ALA A 6 -7.69 25.03 12.58
C ALA A 6 -8.15 24.21 11.36
N PRO A 7 -7.37 24.20 10.25
CA PRO A 7 -7.70 23.40 9.08
C PRO A 7 -7.83 21.91 9.44
N PRO A 8 -8.78 21.18 8.82
CA PRO A 8 -8.90 19.74 9.04
C PRO A 8 -7.60 19.02 8.67
N LYS A 9 -7.18 18.07 9.51
CA LYS A 9 -5.99 17.24 9.26
C LYS A 9 -6.15 16.53 7.93
N GLN A 10 -5.33 16.91 6.96
CA GLN A 10 -5.28 16.23 5.67
C GLN A 10 -4.89 14.76 5.88
N PRO A 11 -5.54 13.82 5.17
CA PRO A 11 -5.12 12.42 5.17
C PRO A 11 -3.64 12.32 4.82
N LYS A 12 -2.89 11.45 5.51
CA LYS A 12 -1.49 11.21 5.19
C LYS A 12 -1.39 10.52 3.83
N ALA A 13 -1.14 11.29 2.79
CA ALA A 13 -0.84 10.75 1.47
C ALA A 13 0.62 10.27 1.43
N VAL A 14 0.84 9.11 0.80
CA VAL A 14 2.18 8.55 0.60
C VAL A 14 2.36 8.30 -0.90
N THR A 15 3.51 8.68 -1.45
CA THR A 15 3.83 8.47 -2.87
C THR A 15 4.39 7.08 -3.08
N ILE A 16 3.83 6.35 -4.05
CA ILE A 16 4.33 5.06 -4.51
C ILE A 16 4.85 5.25 -5.94
N GLN A 17 6.08 4.82 -6.21
CA GLN A 17 6.63 4.75 -7.56
C GLN A 17 6.62 3.30 -8.03
N ALA A 18 5.90 3.03 -9.11
CA ALA A 18 5.80 1.71 -9.73
C ALA A 18 5.91 1.84 -11.25
N ARG A 19 6.56 0.88 -11.90
CA ARG A 19 6.56 0.75 -13.36
C ARG A 19 5.38 -0.13 -13.77
N VAL A 20 4.66 0.31 -14.79
CA VAL A 20 3.53 -0.42 -15.38
C VAL A 20 3.68 -0.41 -16.89
N GLU A 21 3.02 -1.36 -17.55
CA GLU A 21 2.94 -1.37 -19.00
C GLU A 21 2.23 -0.12 -19.53
N GLU A 22 2.64 0.34 -20.71
CA GLU A 22 2.08 1.54 -21.34
C GLU A 22 0.58 1.39 -21.62
N SER A 23 0.15 0.20 -22.06
CA SER A 23 -1.25 -0.15 -22.28
C SER A 23 -2.10 0.03 -21.02
N VAL A 24 -1.59 -0.41 -19.87
CA VAL A 24 -2.24 -0.28 -18.57
C VAL A 24 -2.34 1.18 -18.15
N LYS A 25 -1.28 1.97 -18.36
CA LYS A 25 -1.29 3.42 -18.07
C LYS A 25 -2.33 4.15 -18.92
N ALA A 26 -2.38 3.86 -20.23
CA ALA A 26 -3.37 4.45 -21.13
C ALA A 26 -4.82 4.11 -20.72
N GLN A 27 -5.08 2.88 -20.31
CA GLN A 27 -6.39 2.47 -19.84
C GLN A 27 -6.76 3.11 -18.50
N LEU A 28 -5.79 3.24 -17.58
CA LEU A 28 -5.98 3.93 -16.30
C LEU A 28 -6.39 5.39 -16.51
N ASP A 29 -5.72 6.10 -17.43
CA ASP A 29 -6.04 7.50 -17.72
C ASP A 29 -7.47 7.65 -18.26
N ARG A 30 -7.86 6.82 -19.23
CA ARG A 30 -9.23 6.83 -19.78
C ARG A 30 -10.28 6.47 -18.75
N TYR A 31 -9.97 5.52 -17.87
CA TYR A 31 -10.89 5.12 -16.81
C TYR A 31 -11.07 6.23 -15.79
N ALA A 32 -9.98 6.91 -15.41
CA ALA A 32 -10.05 8.06 -14.52
C ALA A 32 -10.90 9.19 -15.13
N GLU A 33 -10.74 9.48 -16.42
CA GLU A 33 -11.57 10.43 -17.16
C GLU A 33 -13.05 10.02 -17.20
N PHE A 34 -13.33 8.74 -17.48
CA PHE A 34 -14.69 8.21 -17.56
C PHE A 34 -15.49 8.40 -16.25
N ILE A 35 -14.83 8.26 -15.10
CA ILE A 35 -15.47 8.42 -13.78
C ILE A 35 -15.30 9.82 -13.17
N ASP A 36 -14.80 10.79 -13.94
CA ASP A 36 -14.48 12.15 -13.50
C ASP A 36 -13.61 12.16 -12.22
N SER A 37 -12.49 11.45 -12.28
CA SER A 37 -11.58 11.29 -11.15
C SER A 37 -10.11 11.30 -11.56
N SER A 38 -9.21 11.07 -10.59
CA SER A 38 -7.77 11.04 -10.83
C SER A 38 -7.24 9.61 -10.93
N PRO A 39 -6.14 9.38 -11.70
CA PRO A 39 -5.45 8.09 -11.71
C PRO A 39 -5.06 7.61 -10.30
N SER A 40 -4.62 8.52 -9.42
CA SER A 40 -4.28 8.20 -8.03
C SER A 40 -5.47 7.69 -7.22
N TYR A 41 -6.65 8.26 -7.43
CA TYR A 41 -7.89 7.79 -6.80
C TYR A 41 -8.23 6.37 -7.27
N VAL A 42 -8.22 6.15 -8.59
CA VAL A 42 -8.49 4.82 -9.17
C VAL A 42 -7.54 3.76 -8.64
N ILE A 43 -6.23 4.04 -8.61
CA ILE A 43 -5.21 3.13 -8.06
C ILE A 43 -5.53 2.81 -6.60
N THR A 44 -5.83 3.83 -5.80
CA THR A 44 -6.12 3.66 -4.37
C THR A 44 -7.34 2.79 -4.13
N GLU A 45 -8.44 3.04 -4.85
CA GLU A 45 -9.67 2.26 -4.71
C GLU A 45 -9.51 0.84 -5.25
N ALA A 46 -8.77 0.64 -6.35
CA ALA A 46 -8.46 -0.68 -6.88
C ALA A 46 -7.66 -1.52 -5.87
N LEU A 47 -6.64 -0.92 -5.23
CA LEU A 47 -5.85 -1.59 -4.20
C LEU A 47 -6.69 -1.93 -2.96
N LYS A 48 -7.51 -0.99 -2.47
CA LYS A 48 -8.44 -1.26 -1.36
C LYS A 48 -9.40 -2.41 -1.68
N LEU A 49 -9.93 -2.43 -2.90
CA LEU A 49 -10.83 -3.48 -3.35
C LEU A 49 -10.10 -4.83 -3.39
N LEU A 50 -8.88 -4.87 -3.95
CA LEU A 50 -8.05 -6.06 -4.01
C LEU A 50 -7.79 -6.63 -2.61
N PHE A 51 -7.27 -5.81 -1.69
CA PHE A 51 -6.98 -6.25 -0.32
C PHE A 51 -8.22 -6.72 0.44
N LYS A 52 -9.39 -6.13 0.15
CA LYS A 52 -10.66 -6.54 0.75
C LYS A 52 -11.20 -7.85 0.16
N ARG A 53 -10.86 -8.22 -1.07
CA ARG A 53 -11.39 -9.41 -1.75
C ARG A 53 -10.46 -10.62 -1.67
N ASP A 54 -9.17 -10.40 -1.48
CA ASP A 54 -8.18 -11.47 -1.43
C ASP A 54 -8.15 -12.13 -0.04
N ASP A 55 -8.79 -13.30 0.08
CA ASP A 55 -8.86 -14.04 1.34
C ASP A 55 -7.52 -14.69 1.71
N GLU A 56 -6.67 -15.03 0.73
CA GLU A 56 -5.33 -15.55 0.98
C GLU A 56 -4.44 -14.47 1.59
N PHE A 57 -4.48 -13.26 1.03
CA PHE A 57 -3.78 -12.10 1.58
C PHE A 57 -4.24 -11.79 3.01
N LYS A 58 -5.55 -11.86 3.29
CA LYS A 58 -6.06 -11.70 4.67
C LYS A 58 -5.57 -12.79 5.60
N ALA A 59 -5.59 -14.05 5.18
CA ALA A 59 -5.11 -15.17 5.98
C ALA A 59 -3.60 -15.04 6.26
N TRP A 60 -2.82 -14.57 5.30
CA TRP A 60 -1.41 -14.23 5.49
C TRP A 60 -1.21 -13.09 6.50
N LEU A 61 -1.99 -12.00 6.41
CA LEU A 61 -1.95 -10.91 7.40
C LEU A 61 -2.32 -11.38 8.82
N ALA A 62 -3.33 -12.24 8.95
CA ALA A 62 -3.73 -12.80 10.25
C ALA A 62 -2.63 -13.65 10.88
N ARG A 63 -1.92 -14.47 10.08
CA ARG A 63 -0.74 -15.22 10.53
C ARG A 63 0.37 -14.29 10.99
N LEU A 64 0.67 -13.24 10.22
CA LEU A 64 1.69 -12.26 10.59
C LEU A 64 1.38 -11.58 11.94
N ALA A 65 0.12 -11.20 12.17
CA ALA A 65 -0.32 -10.59 13.42
C ALA A 65 -0.13 -11.54 14.63
N LEU A 66 -0.39 -12.84 14.46
CA LEU A 66 -0.17 -13.85 15.48
C LEU A 66 1.33 -13.99 15.84
N HIS A 67 2.21 -13.99 14.84
CA HIS A 67 3.66 -14.07 15.05
C HIS A 67 4.25 -12.81 15.71
N THR A 68 3.67 -11.64 15.42
CA THR A 68 4.16 -10.36 15.99
C THR A 68 3.84 -10.24 17.49
N ASN A 69 2.73 -10.84 17.95
CA ASN A 69 2.38 -10.87 19.38
C ASN A 69 3.31 -11.79 20.20
N ASN A 70 4.00 -12.73 19.54
CA ASN A 70 4.88 -13.71 20.20
C ASN A 70 6.38 -13.36 20.10
N GLY A 71 6.74 -12.18 19.59
CA GLY A 71 8.07 -11.89 19.04
C GLY A 71 8.81 -10.65 19.56
N ASN A 72 8.43 -10.07 20.71
CA ASN A 72 9.28 -9.05 21.38
C ASN A 72 10.55 -9.62 22.06
N HIS A 73 10.97 -10.83 21.69
CA HIS A 73 12.28 -11.36 22.06
C HIS A 73 12.73 -12.42 21.05
N VAL A 74 13.56 -12.05 20.07
CA VAL A 74 14.86 -12.69 19.79
C VAL A 74 15.70 -11.73 18.94
N LYS A 75 16.82 -11.33 19.54
CA LYS A 75 17.96 -10.64 18.96
C LYS A 75 18.83 -11.67 18.20
N THR A 76 19.67 -11.14 17.29
CA THR A 76 21.01 -11.64 16.89
C THR A 76 21.12 -12.61 15.70
N GLU A 77 21.67 -12.05 14.61
CA GLU A 77 22.85 -12.48 13.84
C GLU A 77 22.95 -13.88 13.21
N GLY A 78 23.39 -13.88 11.94
CA GLY A 78 24.29 -14.91 11.40
C GLY A 78 23.86 -15.50 10.06
N GLY A 79 24.61 -15.19 8.99
CA GLY A 79 24.52 -15.98 7.75
C GLY A 79 24.98 -15.36 6.43
N VAL A 80 26.05 -14.55 6.38
CA VAL A 80 26.78 -14.36 5.12
C VAL A 80 27.58 -15.64 4.89
N LEU A 81 27.11 -16.49 3.96
CA LEU A 81 27.89 -17.61 3.43
C LEU A 81 28.41 -17.24 2.04
N SER A 82 29.71 -16.93 2.02
CA SER A 82 30.58 -16.89 0.86
C SER A 82 30.44 -18.15 0.00
N LYS A 83 30.57 -18.01 -1.32
CA LYS A 83 31.21 -19.01 -2.18
C LYS A 83 31.75 -18.36 -3.46
N THR A 84 33.06 -18.15 -3.43
CA THR A 84 33.98 -18.11 -4.57
C THR A 84 33.95 -19.44 -5.33
N ALA A 85 33.92 -19.37 -6.66
CA ALA A 85 34.54 -20.32 -7.58
C ALA A 85 34.82 -19.59 -8.89
#